data_AF-A0A812FG69-F1
#
_entry.id   AF-A0A812FG69-F1
#
_cell.length_a   1.000
_cell.length_b   1.000
_cell.length_c   1.000
_cell.angle_alpha   90.00
_cell.angle_beta   90.00
_cell.angle_gamma   90.00
#
_symmetry.space_group_name_H-M   'P 1'
#
loop_
_entity.id
_entity.type
_entity.pdbx_description
1 polymer ?
#
loop_
_entity_poly.entity_id
_entity_poly.type
_entity_poly.pdbx_seq_one_letter_code
_entity_poly.pdbx_strand_id
1 'polypeptide(L)'
;MMQQIKSETLRVLFESLSSQDGIAVINPATEQELIRLKPSSLDELDAQIEACKSAQVEWAKLSAKARSASLKKWFQLLVEHTEDIANIIT
;
A
#
# COMPACT_ATOMS: atom_id res chain seq x y z
N MET A 1 -16.21 -9.67 7.18
CA MET A 1 -15.86 -8.31 6.71
C MET A 1 -15.24 -8.27 5.30
N MET A 2 -14.60 -9.32 4.77
CA MET A 2 -14.26 -9.41 3.32
C MET A 2 -15.47 -9.21 2.37
N GLN A 3 -16.70 -9.39 2.88
CA GLN A 3 -17.95 -9.10 2.17
C GLN A 3 -18.30 -7.60 2.06
N GLN A 4 -17.61 -6.70 2.78
CA GLN A 4 -17.90 -5.26 2.79
C GLN A 4 -16.97 -4.43 1.88
N ILE A 5 -15.85 -5.02 1.42
CA ILE A 5 -14.99 -4.39 0.42
C ILE A 5 -15.68 -4.53 -0.95
N LYS A 6 -16.40 -3.48 -1.35
CA LYS A 6 -17.12 -3.44 -2.64
C LYS A 6 -16.17 -3.28 -3.84
N SER A 7 -14.96 -2.78 -3.60
CA SER A 7 -13.95 -2.53 -4.63
C SER A 7 -13.21 -3.81 -5.01
N GLU A 8 -13.28 -4.16 -6.28
CA GLU A 8 -12.56 -5.29 -6.87
C GLU A 8 -11.05 -5.16 -6.67
N THR A 9 -10.51 -3.94 -6.84
CA THR A 9 -9.08 -3.65 -6.67
C THR A 9 -8.60 -3.98 -5.25
N LEU A 10 -9.35 -3.54 -4.24
CA LEU A 10 -9.00 -3.81 -2.84
C LEU A 10 -9.10 -5.30 -2.51
N ARG A 11 -10.08 -6.02 -3.07
CA ARG A 11 -10.19 -7.47 -2.89
C ARG A 11 -8.97 -8.20 -3.42
N VAL A 12 -8.57 -7.92 -4.66
CA VAL A 12 -7.39 -8.53 -5.30
C VAL A 12 -6.12 -8.17 -4.54
N LEU A 13 -5.98 -6.92 -4.09
CA LEU A 13 -4.84 -6.49 -3.30
C LEU A 13 -4.75 -7.28 -1.99
N PHE A 14 -5.85 -7.38 -1.24
CA PHE A 14 -5.88 -8.11 0.04
C PHE A 14 -5.55 -9.59 -0.14
N GLU A 15 -6.08 -10.22 -1.18
CA GLU A 15 -5.73 -11.61 -1.50
C GLU A 15 -4.23 -11.77 -1.75
N SER A 16 -3.63 -10.86 -2.54
CA SER A 16 -2.20 -10.90 -2.87
C SER A 16 -1.28 -10.65 -1.69
N LEU A 17 -1.73 -9.88 -0.69
CA LEU A 17 -0.99 -9.53 0.52
C LEU A 17 -1.18 -10.54 1.67
N SER A 18 -2.20 -11.39 1.57
CA SER A 18 -2.56 -12.31 2.64
C SER A 18 -1.52 -13.43 2.82
N SER A 19 -1.16 -13.72 4.07
CA SER A 19 -0.21 -14.77 4.42
C SER A 19 -0.69 -15.56 5.63
N GLN A 20 -0.68 -16.90 5.57
CA GLN A 20 -1.15 -17.75 6.67
C GLN A 20 -0.34 -17.53 7.96
N ASP A 21 0.99 -17.42 7.84
CA ASP A 21 1.91 -17.18 8.97
C ASP A 21 2.09 -15.68 9.28
N GLY A 22 1.19 -14.83 8.81
CA GLY A 22 1.23 -13.38 9.02
C GLY A 22 0.68 -12.93 10.37
N ILE A 23 0.92 -11.66 10.70
CA ILE A 23 0.32 -10.97 11.85
C ILE A 23 -1.12 -10.61 11.49
N ALA A 24 -2.06 -10.98 12.34
CA ALA A 24 -3.47 -10.64 12.18
C ALA A 24 -3.69 -9.13 12.36
N VAL A 25 -4.29 -8.49 11.36
CA VAL A 25 -4.79 -7.12 11.42
C VAL A 25 -6.25 -7.18 11.84
N ILE A 26 -6.58 -6.55 12.96
CA ILE A 26 -7.90 -6.62 13.59
C ILE A 26 -8.62 -5.28 13.46
N ASN A 27 -9.90 -5.29 13.13
CA ASN A 27 -10.75 -4.11 13.21
C ASN A 27 -11.06 -3.80 14.70
N PRO A 28 -10.60 -2.65 15.24
CA PRO A 28 -10.75 -2.35 16.67
C PRO A 28 -12.21 -2.10 17.11
N ALA A 29 -13.12 -1.77 16.19
CA ALA A 29 -14.53 -1.53 16.50
C ALA A 29 -15.36 -2.81 16.58
N THR A 30 -14.92 -3.89 15.92
CA THR A 30 -15.68 -5.15 15.84
C THR A 30 -14.92 -6.37 16.35
N GLU A 31 -13.63 -6.22 16.66
CA GLU A 31 -12.70 -7.29 17.05
C GLU A 31 -12.54 -8.40 15.99
N GLN A 32 -12.98 -8.16 14.74
CA GLN A 32 -12.87 -9.11 13.65
C GLN A 32 -11.53 -8.99 12.91
N GLU A 33 -10.95 -10.14 12.52
CA GLU A 33 -9.77 -10.20 11.67
C GLU A 33 -10.08 -9.72 10.24
N LEU A 34 -9.25 -8.79 9.74
CA LEU A 34 -9.34 -8.21 8.40
C LEU A 34 -8.47 -8.98 7.40
N ILE A 35 -7.21 -9.20 7.76
CA ILE A 35 -6.17 -9.81 6.93
C ILE A 35 -5.00 -10.26 7.81
N ARG A 36 -4.20 -11.22 7.35
CA ARG A 36 -2.88 -11.53 7.92
C ARG A 36 -1.78 -11.05 7.01
N LEU A 37 -0.93 -10.16 7.52
CA LEU A 37 0.19 -9.59 6.77
C LEU A 37 1.50 -10.18 7.28
N LYS A 38 2.32 -10.70 6.36
CA LYS A 38 3.66 -11.14 6.69
C LYS A 38 4.58 -9.93 6.85
N PRO A 39 5.29 -9.77 7.98
CA PRO A 39 6.33 -8.76 8.10
C PRO A 39 7.46 -9.03 7.11
N SER A 40 8.06 -7.97 6.54
CA SER A 40 9.30 -8.11 5.78
C SER A 40 10.39 -8.74 6.66
N SER A 41 11.14 -9.68 6.11
CA SER A 41 12.38 -10.18 6.70
C SER A 41 13.51 -9.15 6.61
N LEU A 42 14.58 -9.34 7.38
CA LEU A 42 15.75 -8.45 7.31
C LEU A 42 16.42 -8.49 5.93
N ASP A 43 16.53 -9.66 5.31
CA ASP A 43 17.12 -9.80 3.98
C ASP A 43 16.29 -9.09 2.90
N GLU A 44 14.95 -9.19 2.97
CA GLU A 44 14.05 -8.45 2.08
C GLU A 44 14.17 -6.94 2.30
N LEU A 45 14.32 -6.50 3.55
CA LEU A 45 14.50 -5.10 3.91
C LEU A 45 15.82 -4.55 3.34
N ASP A 46 16.93 -5.26 3.49
CA ASP A 46 18.24 -4.86 2.97
C ASP A 46 18.20 -4.72 1.43
N ALA A 47 17.57 -5.68 0.74
CA ALA A 47 17.38 -5.62 -0.70
C ALA A 47 16.51 -4.42 -1.12
N GLN A 48 15.43 -4.13 -0.38
CA GLN A 48 14.56 -2.98 -0.64
C GLN A 48 15.30 -1.65 -0.40
N ILE A 49 16.13 -1.55 0.64
CA ILE A 49 16.92 -0.35 0.93
C ILE A 49 17.90 -0.06 -0.23
N GLU A 50 18.62 -1.06 -0.74
CA GLU A 50 19.55 -0.84 -1.85
C GLU A 50 18.84 -0.45 -3.15
N ALA A 51 17.67 -1.05 -3.41
CA ALA A 51 16.82 -0.65 -4.53
C ALA A 51 16.32 0.81 -4.38
N CYS A 52 15.86 1.19 -3.19
CA CYS A 52 15.44 2.56 -2.88
C CYS A 52 16.59 3.57 -3.03
N LYS A 53 17.80 3.21 -2.59
CA LYS A 53 19.00 4.05 -2.72
C LYS A 53 19.34 4.32 -4.18
N SER A 54 19.28 3.29 -5.02
CA SER A 54 19.48 3.43 -6.47
C SER A 54 18.39 4.31 -7.12
N ALA A 55 17.12 4.07 -6.78
CA ALA A 55 15.99 4.85 -7.29
C ALA A 55 16.03 6.32 -6.84
N GLN A 56 16.51 6.60 -5.62
CA GLN A 56 16.60 7.95 -5.07
C GLN A 56 17.55 8.82 -5.89
N VAL A 57 18.68 8.27 -6.36
CA VAL A 57 19.63 8.98 -7.21
C VAL A 57 18.99 9.40 -8.53
N GLU A 58 18.25 8.49 -9.17
CA GLU A 58 17.54 8.79 -10.41
C GLU A 58 16.41 9.82 -10.19
N TRP A 59 15.67 9.72 -9.09
CA TRP A 59 14.65 10.70 -8.71
C TRP A 59 15.23 12.09 -8.46
N ALA A 60 16.40 12.18 -7.83
CA ALA A 60 17.08 13.44 -7.53
C ALA A 60 17.52 14.18 -8.81
N LYS A 61 17.91 13.43 -9.85
CA LYS A 61 18.30 13.99 -11.17
C LYS A 61 17.13 14.60 -11.94
N LEU A 62 15.89 14.25 -11.61
CA LEU A 62 14.71 14.81 -12.27
C LEU A 62 14.62 16.33 -12.08
N SER A 63 14.01 17.01 -13.04
CA SER A 63 13.66 18.43 -12.86
C SER A 63 12.51 18.59 -11.88
N ALA A 64 12.38 19.78 -11.28
CA ALA A 64 11.24 20.11 -10.43
C ALA A 64 9.88 19.92 -11.15
N LYS A 65 9.82 20.25 -12.45
CA LYS A 65 8.63 20.06 -13.28
C LYS A 65 8.26 18.58 -13.42
N ALA A 66 9.23 17.71 -13.66
CA ALA A 66 9.01 16.28 -13.79
C ALA A 66 8.51 15.66 -12.47
N ARG A 67 9.15 15.99 -11.34
CA ARG A 67 8.69 15.53 -10.01
C ARG A 67 7.28 16.02 -9.70
N SER A 68 6.97 17.29 -10.01
CA SER A 68 5.64 17.85 -9.80
C SER A 68 4.57 17.11 -10.62
N ALA A 69 4.86 16.71 -11.86
CA ALA A 69 3.93 15.93 -12.67
C ALA A 69 3.58 14.59 -12.02
N SER A 70 4.58 13.85 -11.52
CA SER A 70 4.35 12.58 -10.81
C SER A 70 3.51 12.77 -9.54
N LEU A 71 3.81 13.78 -8.73
CA LEU A 71 3.04 14.07 -7.51
C LEU A 71 1.59 14.48 -7.81
N LYS A 72 1.36 15.25 -8.88
CA LYS A 72 0.00 15.61 -9.33
C LYS A 72 -0.79 14.39 -9.81
N LYS A 73 -0.16 13.48 -10.54
CA LYS A 73 -0.79 12.22 -10.95
C LYS A 73 -1.14 11.37 -9.73
N TRP A 74 -0.24 11.27 -8.74
CA TRP A 74 -0.52 10.56 -7.50
C TRP A 74 -1.72 11.18 -6.75
N PHE A 75 -1.78 12.51 -6.65
CA PHE A 75 -2.94 13.20 -6.08
C PHE A 75 -4.24 12.90 -6.84
N GLN A 76 -4.22 12.90 -8.18
CA GLN A 76 -5.40 12.55 -8.98
C GLN A 76 -5.89 11.14 -8.67
N LEU A 77 -4.98 10.17 -8.55
CA LEU A 77 -5.31 8.80 -8.17
C LEU A 77 -5.90 8.71 -6.75
N LEU A 78 -5.35 9.46 -5.79
CA LEU A 78 -5.91 9.52 -4.44
C LEU A 78 -7.35 10.05 -4.45
N VAL A 79 -7.61 11.11 -5.22
CA VAL A 79 -8.96 11.68 -5.36
C VAL A 79 -9.90 10.69 -6.02
N GLU A 80 -9.47 10.05 -7.11
CA GLU A 80 -10.25 9.04 -7.84
C GLU A 80 -10.64 7.84 -6.96
N HIS A 81 -9.78 7.44 -6.03
CA HIS A 81 -10.00 6.30 -5.14
C HIS A 81 -10.37 6.69 -3.69
N THR A 82 -10.90 7.89 -3.47
CA THR A 82 -11.18 8.42 -2.12
C THR A 82 -12.09 7.49 -1.30
N GLU A 83 -13.17 6.97 -1.88
CA GLU A 83 -14.11 6.11 -1.16
C GLU A 83 -13.46 4.79 -0.72
N ASP A 84 -12.67 4.18 -1.61
CA ASP A 84 -11.94 2.95 -1.33
C ASP A 84 -10.90 3.15 -0.22
N ILE A 85 -10.18 4.28 -0.26
CA ILE A 85 -9.22 4.64 0.79
C ILE A 85 -9.94 4.89 2.12
N ALA A 86 -11.06 5.62 2.11
CA ALA A 86 -11.84 5.89 3.32
C ALA A 86 -12.33 4.60 4.01
N ASN A 87 -12.75 3.62 3.21
CA ASN A 87 -13.19 2.32 3.70
C ASN A 87 -12.10 1.50 4.40
N ILE A 88 -10.81 1.69 4.06
CA ILE A 88 -9.71 0.91 4.64
C ILE A 88 -9.04 1.60 5.85
N ILE A 89 -9.15 2.92 5.98
CA ILE A 89 -8.48 3.69 7.05
C ILE A 89 -9.37 3.98 8.27
N THR A 90 -10.67 3.67 8.19
CA THR A 90 -11.68 3.94 9.24
C THR A 90 -12.06 2.66 9.97
#